data_AF-A0A4P6K3T9-F1
#
_entry.id   AF-A0A4P6K3T9-F1
#
_cell.length_a   1.000
_cell.length_b   1.000
_cell.length_c   1.000
_cell.angle_alpha   90.00
_cell.angle_beta   90.00
_cell.angle_gamma   90.00
#
_symmetry.space_group_name_H-M   'P 1'
#
loop_
_entity.id
_entity.type
_entity.pdbx_description
1 polymer ?
#
loop_
_entity_poly.entity_id
_entity_poly.type
_entity_poly.pdbx_seq_one_letter_code
_entity_poly.pdbx_strand_id
1 'polypeptide(L)'
;MINPEHHISRRTFTIAHEFGHLALSHRPITITDDGLPLSRYSDEQELEAHSYGLAFLMPYAPLLQMLKQGASVQSLAYHYGISTAATEMRIKITGLWDLIKKKGG
;
A
#
# COMPACT_ATOMS: atom_id res chain seq x y z
N MET A 1 -8.50 -2.67 -13.62
CA MET A 1 -9.68 -1.85 -13.99
C MET A 1 -10.07 -0.97 -12.80
N ILE A 2 -10.24 0.34 -13.01
CA ILE A 2 -10.57 1.30 -11.95
C ILE A 2 -12.08 1.58 -12.00
N ASN A 3 -12.80 1.23 -10.94
CA ASN A 3 -14.22 1.55 -10.78
C ASN A 3 -14.36 3.01 -10.26
N PRO A 4 -15.17 3.88 -10.90
CA PRO A 4 -15.30 5.31 -10.52
C PRO A 4 -15.82 5.56 -9.09
N GLU A 5 -16.49 4.59 -8.49
CA GLU A 5 -17.07 4.65 -7.13
C GLU A 5 -16.04 4.37 -6.00
N HIS A 6 -14.80 4.03 -6.33
CA HIS A 6 -13.77 3.86 -5.31
C HIS A 6 -13.28 5.24 -4.83
N HIS A 7 -13.53 5.55 -3.54
CA HIS A 7 -12.92 6.67 -2.81
C HIS A 7 -11.48 6.94 -3.30
N ILE A 8 -11.12 8.22 -3.50
CA ILE A 8 -9.83 8.69 -4.06
C ILE A 8 -8.63 7.90 -3.51
N SER A 9 -8.64 7.53 -2.24
CA SER A 9 -7.60 6.74 -1.57
C SER A 9 -7.32 5.37 -2.20
N ARG A 10 -8.33 4.69 -2.73
CA ARG A 10 -8.17 3.43 -3.47
C ARG A 10 -7.53 3.66 -4.83
N ARG A 11 -7.84 4.76 -5.52
CA ARG A 11 -7.20 5.11 -6.80
C ARG A 11 -5.73 5.47 -6.61
N THR A 12 -5.40 6.27 -5.59
CA THR A 12 -4.02 6.63 -5.24
C THR A 12 -3.19 5.38 -4.99
N PHE A 13 -3.71 4.46 -4.18
CA PHE A 13 -3.01 3.22 -3.87
C PHE A 13 -2.84 2.32 -5.11
N THR A 14 -3.89 2.14 -5.93
CA THR A 14 -3.79 1.36 -7.17
C THR A 14 -2.71 1.92 -8.10
N ILE A 15 -2.64 3.24 -8.28
CA ILE A 15 -1.61 3.85 -9.14
C ILE A 15 -0.20 3.56 -8.59
N ALA A 16 0.00 3.69 -7.28
CA ALA A 16 1.29 3.40 -6.65
C ALA A 16 1.68 1.91 -6.73
N HIS A 17 0.70 1.01 -6.64
CA HIS A 17 0.88 -0.44 -6.82
C HIS A 17 1.35 -0.78 -8.24
N GLU A 18 0.63 -0.27 -9.26
CA GLU A 18 1.03 -0.45 -10.67
C GLU A 18 2.40 0.17 -10.95
N PHE A 19 2.70 1.32 -10.36
CA PHE A 19 4.04 1.91 -10.45
C PHE A 19 5.11 1.03 -9.79
N GLY A 20 4.78 0.31 -8.72
CA GLY A 20 5.66 -0.68 -8.11
C GLY A 20 6.05 -1.81 -9.06
N HIS A 21 5.09 -2.36 -9.82
CA HIS A 21 5.39 -3.36 -10.86
C HIS A 21 6.39 -2.82 -11.90
N LEU A 22 6.22 -1.57 -12.32
CA LEU A 22 7.12 -0.92 -13.28
C LEU A 22 8.51 -0.66 -12.67
N ALA A 23 8.56 -0.09 -11.47
CA ALA A 23 9.79 0.27 -10.78
C ALA A 23 10.68 -0.96 -10.48
N LEU A 24 10.05 -2.09 -10.17
CA LEU A 24 10.73 -3.36 -9.88
C LEU A 24 10.90 -4.25 -11.11
N SER A 25 10.51 -3.77 -12.30
CA SER A 25 10.60 -4.52 -13.56
C SER A 25 9.92 -5.90 -13.53
N HIS A 26 8.79 -5.99 -12.81
CA HIS A 26 7.99 -7.21 -12.76
C HIS A 26 7.54 -7.62 -14.15
N ARG A 27 7.53 -8.92 -14.40
CA ARG A 27 7.08 -9.50 -15.66
C ARG A 27 5.92 -10.44 -15.36
N PRO A 28 4.71 -10.14 -15.85
CA PRO A 28 3.60 -11.04 -15.65
C PRO A 28 3.76 -12.27 -16.54
N ILE A 29 3.28 -13.41 -16.06
CA ILE A 29 3.17 -14.62 -16.86
C ILE A 29 1.81 -14.64 -17.56
N THR A 30 1.77 -15.16 -18.78
CA THR A 30 0.51 -15.42 -19.47
C THR A 30 0.03 -16.81 -19.08
N ILE A 31 -1.15 -16.88 -18.48
CA ILE A 31 -1.88 -18.11 -18.18
C ILE A 31 -3.13 -18.16 -19.06
N THR A 32 -3.48 -19.32 -19.57
CA THR A 32 -4.77 -19.53 -20.27
C THR A 32 -5.81 -19.99 -19.26
N ASP A 33 -6.87 -19.22 -19.11
CA ASP A 33 -8.04 -19.53 -18.28
C ASP A 33 -9.28 -19.54 -19.18
N ASP A 34 -10.02 -20.65 -19.21
CA ASP A 34 -11.17 -20.87 -20.12
C ASP A 34 -10.90 -20.51 -21.60
N GLY A 35 -9.67 -20.73 -22.07
CA GLY A 35 -9.24 -20.44 -23.45
C GLY A 35 -8.91 -18.98 -23.74
N LEU A 36 -8.98 -18.09 -22.73
CA LEU A 36 -8.57 -16.69 -22.83
C LEU A 36 -7.19 -16.50 -22.18
N PRO A 37 -6.25 -15.81 -22.85
CA PRO A 37 -4.97 -15.45 -22.24
C PRO A 37 -5.18 -14.36 -21.18
N LEU A 38 -4.90 -14.70 -19.92
CA LEU A 38 -4.82 -13.78 -18.79
C LEU A 38 -3.36 -13.54 -18.43
N SER A 39 -3.02 -12.29 -18.14
CA SER A 39 -1.69 -11.91 -17.65
C SER A 39 -1.76 -11.76 -16.13
N ARG A 40 -0.92 -12.50 -15.40
CA ARG A 40 -0.90 -12.51 -13.94
C ARG A 40 0.54 -12.38 -13.43
N TYR A 41 0.75 -11.55 -12.41
CA TYR A 41 2.03 -11.52 -11.68
C TYR A 41 2.09 -12.65 -10.65
N SER A 42 3.30 -13.10 -10.31
CA SER A 42 3.44 -14.06 -9.22
C SER A 42 2.98 -13.43 -7.89
N ASP A 43 2.59 -14.27 -6.93
CA ASP A 43 2.15 -13.77 -5.61
C ASP A 43 3.28 -12.98 -4.90
N GLU A 44 4.55 -13.34 -5.18
CA GLU A 44 5.73 -12.60 -4.72
C GLU A 44 5.80 -11.20 -5.35
N GLN A 45 5.66 -11.10 -6.67
CA GLN A 45 5.64 -9.81 -7.39
C GLN A 45 4.47 -8.92 -6.96
N GLU A 46 3.30 -9.49 -6.70
CA GLU A 46 2.15 -8.76 -6.16
C GLU A 46 2.46 -8.21 -4.76
N LEU A 47 3.09 -9.02 -3.89
CA LEU A 47 3.49 -8.60 -2.55
C LEU A 47 4.57 -7.50 -2.58
N GLU A 48 5.53 -7.61 -3.49
CA GLU A 48 6.58 -6.62 -3.70
C GLU A 48 6.00 -5.29 -4.21
N ALA A 49 5.12 -5.32 -5.21
CA ALA A 49 4.46 -4.14 -5.76
C ALA A 49 3.56 -3.46 -4.71
N HIS A 50 2.83 -4.24 -3.91
CA HIS A 50 2.04 -3.74 -2.79
C HIS A 50 2.93 -3.02 -1.77
N SER A 51 4.02 -3.66 -1.35
CA SER A 51 4.96 -3.12 -0.39
C SER A 51 5.63 -1.84 -0.91
N TYR A 52 5.98 -1.82 -2.19
CA TYR A 52 6.49 -0.63 -2.88
C TYR A 52 5.46 0.49 -2.85
N GLY A 53 4.21 0.24 -3.26
CA GLY A 53 3.16 1.25 -3.29
C GLY A 53 2.90 1.89 -1.93
N LEU A 54 2.89 1.08 -0.85
CA LEU A 54 2.78 1.60 0.52
C LEU A 54 4.01 2.44 0.91
N ALA A 55 5.21 2.00 0.56
CA ALA A 55 6.44 2.72 0.89
C ALA A 55 6.60 4.02 0.12
N PHE A 56 6.16 4.04 -1.14
CA PHE A 56 6.15 5.20 -2.01
C PHE A 56 5.19 6.28 -1.50
N LEU A 57 3.96 5.89 -1.15
CA LEU A 57 2.95 6.81 -0.65
C LEU A 57 3.22 7.25 0.80
N MET A 58 3.80 6.37 1.62
CA MET A 58 4.06 6.62 3.03
C MET A 58 5.51 6.25 3.39
N PRO A 59 6.45 7.18 3.15
CA PRO A 59 7.87 6.97 3.43
C PRO A 59 8.14 6.75 4.92
N TYR A 60 9.13 5.90 5.23
CA TYR A 60 9.39 5.43 6.59
C TYR A 60 9.74 6.56 7.58
N ALA A 61 10.67 7.44 7.23
CA ALA A 61 11.16 8.47 8.15
C ALA A 61 10.08 9.48 8.56
N PRO A 62 9.30 10.08 7.63
CA PRO A 62 8.14 10.90 7.98
C PRO A 62 7.09 10.16 8.81
N LEU A 63 6.74 8.91 8.44
CA LEU A 63 5.81 8.08 9.20
C LEU A 63 6.26 7.90 10.66
N LEU A 64 7.52 7.51 10.87
CA LEU A 64 8.10 7.32 12.20
C LEU A 64 8.03 8.61 13.03
N GLN A 65 8.38 9.75 12.43
CA GLN A 65 8.34 11.05 13.09
C GLN A 65 6.90 11.42 13.50
N MET A 66 5.95 11.29 12.59
CA MET A 66 4.54 11.60 12.87
C MET A 66 3.95 10.70 13.96
N LEU A 67 4.29 9.40 13.96
CA LEU A 67 3.88 8.47 15.02
C LEU A 67 4.48 8.84 16.38
N LYS A 68 5.76 9.21 16.43
CA LYS A 68 6.40 9.73 17.66
C LYS A 68 5.72 11.00 18.17
N GLN A 69 5.24 11.85 17.28
CA GLN A 69 4.47 13.05 17.61
C GLN A 69 3.01 12.75 18.02
N GLY A 70 2.54 11.51 17.86
CA GLY A 70 1.20 11.09 18.27
C GLY A 70 0.12 11.14 17.20
N ALA A 71 0.50 11.16 15.92
CA ALA A 71 -0.46 11.02 14.85
C ALA A 71 -1.26 9.72 15.00
N SER A 72 -2.59 9.81 14.90
CA SER A 72 -3.47 8.66 14.83
C SER A 72 -3.45 8.05 13.43
N VAL A 73 -3.87 6.78 13.32
CA VAL A 73 -4.04 6.09 12.03
C VAL A 73 -4.94 6.90 11.09
N GLN A 74 -6.02 7.49 11.60
CA GLN A 74 -6.95 8.30 10.81
C GLN A 74 -6.28 9.58 10.28
N SER A 75 -5.49 10.27 11.11
CA SER A 75 -4.77 11.47 10.69
C SER A 75 -3.70 11.17 9.64
N LEU A 76 -3.01 10.02 9.75
CA LEU A 76 -2.04 9.55 8.78
C LEU A 76 -2.72 9.20 7.45
N ALA A 77 -3.81 8.43 7.49
CA ALA A 77 -4.59 8.08 6.31
C ALA A 77 -5.06 9.33 5.54
N TYR A 78 -5.56 10.34 6.27
CA TYR A 78 -5.93 11.62 5.69
C TYR A 78 -4.73 12.36 5.08
N HIS A 79 -3.62 12.47 5.81
CA HIS A 79 -2.42 13.18 5.36
C HIS A 79 -1.82 12.58 4.08
N TYR A 80 -1.72 11.25 4.00
CA TYR A 80 -1.14 10.56 2.85
C TYR A 80 -2.16 10.24 1.75
N GLY A 81 -3.44 10.57 1.96
CA GLY A 81 -4.50 10.32 0.97
C GLY A 81 -4.70 8.83 0.66
N ILE A 82 -4.52 7.95 1.65
CA ILE A 82 -4.73 6.50 1.53
C ILE A 82 -5.77 6.01 2.55
N SER A 83 -6.16 4.74 2.48
CA SER A 83 -7.12 4.18 3.44
C SER A 83 -6.48 3.94 4.81
N THR A 84 -7.31 3.88 5.86
CA THR A 84 -6.86 3.47 7.21
C THR A 84 -6.29 2.05 7.19
N ALA A 85 -6.89 1.12 6.44
CA ALA A 85 -6.38 -0.24 6.28
C ALA A 85 -4.96 -0.28 5.66
N ALA A 86 -4.72 0.50 4.60
CA ALA A 86 -3.39 0.62 3.99
C ALA A 86 -2.37 1.24 4.96
N THR A 87 -2.80 2.26 5.71
CA THR A 87 -1.99 2.88 6.77
C THR A 87 -1.61 1.87 7.85
N GLU A 88 -2.56 1.10 8.37
CA GLU A 88 -2.30 0.05 9.37
C GLU A 88 -1.35 -1.02 8.84
N MET A 89 -1.53 -1.45 7.59
CA MET A 89 -0.64 -2.42 6.95
C MET A 89 0.78 -1.87 6.86
N ARG A 90 0.96 -0.62 6.43
CA ARG A 90 2.27 0.02 6.37
C ARG A 90 2.95 0.07 7.74
N ILE A 91 2.22 0.39 8.80
CA ILE A 91 2.74 0.44 10.17
C ILE A 91 3.15 -0.95 10.65
N LYS A 92 2.37 -2.00 10.32
CA LYS A 92 2.70 -3.39 10.66
C LYS A 92 3.98 -3.85 9.96
N ILE A 93 4.09 -3.65 8.64
CA ILE A 93 5.26 -4.06 7.84
C ILE A 93 6.53 -3.31 8.27
N THR A 94 6.40 -2.07 8.75
CA THR A 94 7.53 -1.27 9.24
C THR A 94 7.89 -1.53 10.71
N GLY A 95 7.15 -2.41 11.40
CA GLY A 95 7.39 -2.75 12.81
C GLY A 95 7.06 -1.62 13.79
N LEU A 96 6.25 -0.63 13.39
CA LEU A 96 5.96 0.57 14.20
C LEU A 96 4.71 0.44 15.07
N TRP A 97 4.10 -0.75 15.13
CA TRP A 97 2.80 -0.98 15.76
C TRP A 97 2.77 -0.63 17.26
N ASP A 98 3.88 -0.80 17.97
CA ASP A 98 3.97 -0.50 19.40
C ASP A 98 3.86 1.01 19.71
N LEU A 99 4.17 1.87 18.75
CA LEU A 99 4.01 3.32 18.90
C LEU A 99 2.53 3.75 18.93
N ILE A 100 1.65 2.95 18.33
CA ILE A 100 0.20 3.17 18.38
C ILE A 100 -0.38 2.65 19.70
N LYS A 101 0.04 1.45 20.13
CA LYS A 101 -0.48 0.81 21.35
C LYS A 101 -0.21 1.60 22.62
N LYS A 102 0.95 2.26 22.73
CA LYS A 102 1.34 3.03 23.92
C LYS A 102 0.44 4.23 24.23
N LYS A 103 -0.45 4.64 23.33
CA LYS A 103 -1.34 5.81 23.51
C LYS A 103 -2.80 5.46 23.77
N GLY A 104 -3.15 4.18 23.88
CA GLY A 104 -4.51 3.69 24.13
C GLY A 104 -4.79 3.26 25.57
N GLY A 105 -4.00 3.73 26.55
CA GLY A 105 -4.17 3.44 27.98
C GLY A 105 -4.26 4.72 28.80
#